data_AF-A0A8J5S1F2-F1
#
_entry.id   AF-A0A8J5S1F2-F1
#
_cell.length_a   1.000
_cell.length_b   1.000
_cell.length_c   1.000
_cell.angle_alpha   90.00
_cell.angle_beta   90.00
_cell.angle_gamma   90.00
#
_symmetry.space_group_name_H-M   'P 1'
#
loop_
_entity.id
_entity.type
_entity.pdbx_description
1 polymer ?
#
loop_
_entity_poly.entity_id
_entity_poly.type
_entity_poly.pdbx_seq_one_letter_code
_entity_poly.pdbx_strand_id
1 'polypeptide(L)'
;MEPPEVLPGYRFMPTPEELVHCYLNRWITGQPLGELEKVVRHADVYASEPDKLTEEHRRFGHAGTWYFFSVAKWKGTCKGAAGRFNRRVKDGGT
;
A
#
# COMPACT_ATOMS: atom_id res chain seq x y z
N MET A 1 -13.10 -5.00 -19.68
CA MET A 1 -11.73 -4.49 -19.92
C MET A 1 -10.80 -5.61 -19.50
N GLU A 2 -10.20 -6.31 -20.47
CA GLU A 2 -9.21 -7.37 -20.18
C GLU A 2 -7.98 -6.77 -19.51
N PRO A 3 -7.36 -7.46 -18.54
CA PRO A 3 -6.09 -7.03 -17.99
C PRO A 3 -5.03 -7.06 -19.11
N PRO A 4 -4.03 -6.16 -19.08
CA PRO A 4 -2.95 -6.16 -20.06
C PRO A 4 -2.31 -7.54 -20.17
N GLU A 5 -2.08 -8.02 -21.39
CA GLU A 5 -1.45 -9.31 -21.70
C GLU A 5 -0.01 -9.35 -21.16
N VAL A 6 0.12 -9.65 -19.88
CA VAL A 6 1.41 -9.97 -19.27
C VAL A 6 1.77 -11.40 -19.60
N LEU A 7 2.97 -11.61 -20.13
CA LEU A 7 3.47 -12.95 -20.43
C LEU A 7 3.36 -13.86 -19.19
N PRO A 8 3.00 -15.14 -19.37
CA PRO A 8 2.93 -16.09 -18.27
C PRO A 8 4.25 -16.10 -17.48
N GLY A 9 4.20 -15.68 -16.22
CA GLY A 9 5.37 -15.59 -15.34
C GLY A 9 5.87 -14.18 -15.05
N TYR A 10 5.42 -13.15 -15.77
CA TYR A 10 5.70 -11.77 -15.38
C TYR A 10 4.96 -11.44 -14.09
N ARG A 11 5.71 -11.04 -13.06
CA ARG A 11 5.16 -10.72 -11.74
C ARG A 11 5.61 -9.33 -11.35
N PHE A 12 4.77 -8.66 -10.59
CA PHE A 12 5.14 -7.41 -9.97
C PHE A 12 6.16 -7.68 -8.86
N MET A 13 7.43 -7.48 -9.17
CA MET A 13 8.59 -7.63 -8.27
C MET A 13 9.39 -6.33 -8.25
N PRO A 14 8.82 -5.23 -7.72
CA PRO A 14 9.49 -3.95 -7.75
C PRO A 14 10.69 -3.95 -6.80
N THR A 15 11.70 -3.16 -7.13
CA THR A 15 12.76 -2.83 -6.18
C THR A 15 12.26 -1.80 -5.15
N PRO A 16 12.90 -1.71 -3.96
CA PRO A 16 12.58 -0.65 -3.00
C PRO A 16 12.68 0.75 -3.61
N GLU A 17 13.67 0.97 -4.48
CA GLU A 17 13.90 2.24 -5.17
C GLU A 17 12.76 2.56 -6.15
N GLU A 18 12.26 1.56 -6.88
CA GLU A 18 11.12 1.71 -7.78
C GLU A 18 9.84 2.04 -7.01
N LEU A 19 9.60 1.38 -5.88
CA LEU A 19 8.46 1.70 -5.00
C LEU A 19 8.49 3.16 -4.54
N VAL A 20 9.66 3.69 -4.21
CA VAL A 20 9.79 5.09 -3.80
C VAL A 20 9.66 6.03 -4.99
N HIS A 21 10.49 5.86 -6.03
CA HIS A 21 10.61 6.84 -7.11
C HIS A 21 9.44 6.77 -8.10
N CYS A 22 8.98 5.57 -8.45
CA CYS A 22 7.96 5.38 -9.47
C CYS A 22 6.55 5.38 -8.90
N TYR A 23 6.35 4.96 -7.65
CA TYR A 23 5.01 4.89 -7.04
C TYR A 23 4.79 6.01 -6.02
N LEU A 24 5.56 6.01 -4.93
CA LEU A 24 5.32 6.90 -3.80
C LEU A 24 5.52 8.37 -4.17
N ASN A 25 6.64 8.70 -4.82
CA ASN A 25 6.95 10.06 -5.24
C ASN A 25 5.90 10.62 -6.19
N ARG A 26 5.41 9.79 -7.13
CA ARG A 26 4.34 10.22 -8.05
C ARG A 26 3.05 10.50 -7.30
N TRP A 27 2.69 9.65 -6.34
CA TRP A 27 1.51 9.87 -5.50
C TRP A 27 1.60 11.18 -4.70
N ILE A 28 2.70 11.40 -3.96
CA ILE A 28 2.83 12.58 -3.10
C ILE A 28 2.99 13.90 -3.87
N THR A 29 3.53 13.84 -5.11
CA THR A 29 3.65 15.02 -5.98
C THR A 29 2.38 15.29 -6.80
N GLY A 30 1.34 14.46 -6.65
CA GLY A 30 0.08 14.59 -7.38
C GLY A 30 0.21 14.29 -8.88
N GLN A 31 1.26 13.56 -9.28
CA GLN A 31 1.40 13.11 -10.65
C GLN A 31 0.39 12.00 -10.96
N PRO A 32 -0.14 11.93 -12.19
CA PRO A 32 -1.07 10.87 -12.57
C PRO A 32 -0.38 9.50 -12.47
N LEU A 33 -0.93 8.61 -11.65
CA LEU A 33 -0.43 7.25 -11.45
C LEU A 33 -0.75 6.33 -12.64
N GLY A 34 -1.83 6.60 -13.37
CA GLY A 34 -2.19 5.89 -14.61
C GLY A 34 -2.26 4.37 -14.41
N GLU A 35 -1.42 3.62 -15.12
CA GLU A 35 -1.39 2.16 -15.01
C GLU A 35 -0.90 1.64 -13.64
N LEU A 36 -0.20 2.47 -12.86
CA LEU A 36 0.31 2.08 -11.54
C LEU A 36 -0.83 1.85 -10.53
N GLU A 37 -2.00 2.46 -10.74
CA GLU A 37 -3.20 2.25 -9.91
C GLU A 37 -3.81 0.86 -10.08
N LYS A 38 -3.42 0.12 -11.12
CA LYS A 38 -3.78 -1.29 -11.31
C LYS A 38 -3.03 -2.20 -10.33
N VAL A 39 -1.96 -1.71 -9.72
CA VAL A 39 -1.03 -2.48 -8.88
C VAL A 39 -1.11 -2.04 -7.42
N VAL A 40 -1.06 -0.72 -7.17
CA VAL A 40 -1.08 -0.15 -5.81
C VAL A 40 -2.38 0.62 -5.61
N ARG A 41 -3.15 0.26 -4.57
CA ARG A 41 -4.44 0.89 -4.26
C ARG A 41 -4.37 1.79 -3.03
N HIS A 42 -5.26 2.77 -2.95
CA HIS A 42 -5.40 3.60 -1.75
C HIS A 42 -6.18 2.84 -0.69
N ALA A 43 -5.60 2.69 0.50
CA ALA A 43 -6.30 2.09 1.64
C ALA A 43 -5.73 2.56 2.99
N ASP A 44 -6.56 2.56 4.02
CA ASP A 44 -6.14 2.86 5.40
C ASP A 44 -5.70 1.57 6.10
N VAL A 45 -4.43 1.20 5.89
CA VAL A 45 -3.83 -0.02 6.45
C VAL A 45 -3.78 -0.03 7.98
N TYR A 46 -4.00 1.11 8.63
CA TYR A 46 -4.02 1.23 10.09
C TYR A 46 -5.42 1.10 10.68
N ALA A 47 -6.46 1.26 9.87
CA ALA A 47 -7.85 1.17 10.33
C ALA A 47 -8.43 -0.24 10.15
N SER A 48 -7.96 -0.99 9.15
CA SER A 48 -8.53 -2.27 8.74
C SER A 48 -7.62 -3.45 9.11
N GLU A 49 -8.23 -4.60 9.41
CA GLU A 49 -7.52 -5.87 9.55
C GLU A 49 -6.86 -6.31 8.23
N PRO A 50 -5.68 -6.93 8.27
CA PRO A 50 -5.00 -7.39 7.07
C PRO A 50 -5.84 -8.39 6.28
N ASP A 51 -6.54 -9.32 6.93
CA ASP A 51 -7.38 -10.32 6.25
C ASP A 51 -8.54 -9.65 5.51
N LYS A 52 -9.29 -8.78 6.18
CA LYS A 52 -10.37 -7.99 5.55
C LYS A 52 -9.84 -7.14 4.39
N LEU A 53 -8.67 -6.52 4.57
CA LEU A 53 -8.07 -5.66 3.57
C LEU A 53 -7.67 -6.44 2.30
N THR A 54 -7.09 -7.64 2.48
CA THR A 54 -6.72 -8.52 1.38
C THR A 54 -7.94 -9.16 0.70
N GLU A 55 -9.03 -9.41 1.44
CA GLU A 55 -10.29 -9.88 0.87
C GLU A 55 -10.95 -8.80 0.01
N GLU A 56 -11.05 -7.57 0.53
CA GLU A 56 -11.59 -6.41 -0.19
C GLU A 56 -10.79 -6.12 -1.48
N HIS A 57 -9.46 -6.25 -1.40
CA HIS A 57 -8.55 -5.96 -2.50
C HIS A 57 -8.00 -7.23 -3.18
N ARG A 58 -8.74 -8.35 -3.12
CA ARG A 58 -8.27 -9.66 -3.61
C ARG A 58 -7.81 -9.62 -5.07
N ARG A 59 -8.44 -8.79 -5.90
CA ARG A 59 -8.12 -8.64 -7.34
C ARG A 59 -6.79 -7.94 -7.61
N PHE A 60 -6.27 -7.19 -6.64
CA PHE A 60 -5.01 -6.45 -6.73
C PHE A 60 -3.85 -7.19 -6.05
N GLY A 61 -4.08 -8.43 -5.60
CA GLY A 61 -3.04 -9.26 -5.02
C GLY A 61 -2.08 -9.75 -6.11
N HIS A 62 -0.80 -9.47 -5.93
CA HIS A 62 0.28 -9.95 -6.79
C HIS A 62 0.99 -11.11 -6.10
N ALA A 63 0.66 -12.34 -6.51
CA ALA A 63 1.25 -13.57 -5.96
C ALA A 63 1.21 -13.67 -4.43
N GLY A 64 0.11 -13.22 -3.80
CA GLY A 64 -0.06 -13.22 -2.35
C GLY A 64 0.54 -12.03 -1.62
N THR A 65 0.97 -10.99 -2.35
CA THR A 65 1.42 -9.71 -1.79
C THR A 65 0.51 -8.58 -2.26
N TRP A 66 0.16 -7.66 -1.36
CA TRP A 66 -0.65 -6.48 -1.66
C TRP A 66 0.11 -5.21 -1.31
N TYR A 67 -0.02 -4.19 -2.15
CA TYR A 67 0.65 -2.91 -1.98
C TYR A 67 -0.40 -1.81 -1.87
N PHE A 68 -0.25 -0.93 -0.87
CA PHE A 68 -1.21 0.13 -0.59
C PHE A 68 -0.55 1.48 -0.37
N PHE A 69 -1.18 2.53 -0.90
CA PHE A 69 -0.93 3.90 -0.46
C PHE A 69 -1.77 4.18 0.77
N SER A 70 -1.09 4.56 1.86
CA SER A 70 -1.75 4.89 3.12
C SER A 70 -1.13 6.11 3.77
N VAL A 71 -1.95 6.90 4.45
CA VAL A 71 -1.47 8.02 5.25
C VAL A 71 -0.93 7.47 6.57
N ALA A 72 0.34 7.71 6.83
CA ALA A 72 0.96 7.30 8.08
C ALA A 72 0.29 7.97 9.28
N LYS A 73 -0.24 7.19 10.22
CA LYS A 73 -0.81 7.71 11.47
C LYS A 73 0.26 7.77 12.56
N TRP A 74 0.63 8.99 12.93
CA TRP A 74 1.50 9.25 14.08
C TRP A 74 0.70 9.19 15.38
N LYS A 75 1.18 8.46 16.39
CA LYS A 75 0.71 8.61 17.77
C LYS A 75 1.86 9.08 18.64
N GLY A 76 1.89 10.39 18.84
CA GLY A 76 2.68 11.04 19.87
C GLY A 76 1.78 12.06 20.54
N THR A 77 1.36 11.78 21.77
CA THR A 77 0.88 12.81 22.67
C THR A 77 2.05 13.77 22.93
N CYS A 78 1.75 15.06 22.90
CA CYS A 78 2.50 16.19 23.45
C CYS A 78 3.94 16.45 22.97
N LYS A 79 4.24 17.75 22.93
CA LYS A 79 5.53 18.38 22.62
C LYS A 79 6.68 17.65 23.34
N GLY A 80 7.64 17.12 22.60
CA GLY A 80 8.96 16.73 23.12
C GLY A 80 9.28 15.24 23.25
N ALA A 81 8.34 14.31 23.06
CA ALA A 81 8.68 12.88 23.07
C ALA A 81 8.89 12.35 21.64
N ALA A 82 9.98 11.61 21.41
CA ALA A 82 10.27 10.89 20.17
C ALA A 82 9.08 9.98 19.82
N GLY A 83 8.18 10.50 18.98
CA GLY A 83 6.94 9.81 18.71
C GLY A 83 7.21 8.55 17.90
N ARG A 84 6.33 7.58 18.11
CA ARG A 84 6.41 6.28 17.45
C ARG A 84 5.27 6.21 16.45
N PHE A 85 5.57 5.71 15.26
CA PHE A 85 4.52 5.33 14.31
C PHE A 85 3.67 4.24 14.94
N ASN A 86 2.36 4.46 15.01
CA ASN A 86 1.43 3.47 15.54
C ASN A 86 1.34 2.33 14.53
N ARG A 87 1.86 1.16 14.87
CA ARG A 87 1.70 -0.08 14.06
C ARG A 87 0.49 -0.93 14.47
N ARG A 88 -0.33 -0.46 15.42
CA ARG A 88 -1.47 -1.22 15.94
C ARG A 88 -2.68 -1.05 15.02
N VAL A 89 -3.09 -2.15 14.39
CA VAL A 89 -4.38 -2.30 13.71
C VAL A 89 -5.50 -2.24 14.76
N LYS A 90 -6.66 -1.66 14.41
CA LYS A 90 -7.77 -1.42 15.36
C LYS A 90 -8.25 -2.69 16.06
N ASP A 91 -8.29 -3.81 15.33
CA ASP A 91 -8.56 -5.13 15.87
C ASP A 91 -7.21 -5.85 16.10
N GLY A 92 -6.96 -6.23 17.35
CA GLY A 92 -5.62 -6.61 17.83
C GLY A 92 -5.04 -7.85 17.14
N GLY A 93 -3.75 -7.79 16.83
CA GLY A 93 -2.99 -8.97 16.39
C GLY A 93 -3.06 -10.07 17.44
N THR A 94 -3.51 -11.24 17.01
CA THR A 94 -3.45 -12.48 17.80
C THR A 94 -2.11 -13.16 17.55
#